data_AF-A0A832FNR7-F1
#
_entry.id   AF-A0A832FNR7-F1
#
_cell.length_a   1.000
_cell.length_b   1.000
_cell.length_c   1.000
_cell.angle_alpha   90.00
_cell.angle_beta   90.00
_cell.angle_gamma   90.00
#
_symmetry.space_group_name_H-M   'P 1'
#
loop_
_entity.id
_entity.type
_entity.pdbx_description
1 polymer ?
#
loop_
_entity_poly.entity_id
_entity_poly.type
_entity_poly.pdbx_seq_one_letter_code
_entity_poly.pdbx_strand_id
1 'polypeptide(L)'
;METRKLQLIGGSSYMVSLPKEWVKANALGQGDEIVLEVEDKVITLYPKGFKDGLRISRVKIDNLKRYDEKFLRRFIYALYIQGIDEIVITDKNLNPRLIAKISEIVKSLIGIEII
;
A
#
# COMPACT_ATOMS: atom_id res chain seq x y z
N MET A 1 -4.21 29.08 -3.42
CA MET A 1 -2.74 28.99 -3.27
C MET A 1 -2.35 29.85 -2.08
N GLU A 2 -1.62 29.30 -1.13
CA GLU A 2 -1.20 29.99 0.08
C GLU A 2 0.33 29.96 0.16
N THR A 3 0.95 31.07 0.53
CA THR A 3 2.41 31.16 0.69
C THR A 3 2.77 31.32 2.16
N ARG A 4 3.90 30.75 2.56
CA ARG A 4 4.46 30.86 3.90
C ARG A 4 5.88 31.39 3.81
N LYS A 5 6.29 32.15 4.83
CA LYS A 5 7.67 32.62 4.95
C LYS A 5 8.50 31.54 5.63
N LEU A 6 9.74 31.40 5.16
CA LEU A 6 10.76 30.66 5.89
C LEU A 6 11.24 31.46 7.10
N GLN A 7 11.47 30.79 8.21
CA GLN A 7 11.97 31.37 9.45
C GLN A 7 13.31 30.71 9.79
N LEU A 8 14.37 31.50 9.96
CA LEU A 8 15.68 30.98 10.35
C LEU A 8 15.70 30.65 11.84
N ILE A 9 16.17 29.46 12.20
CA ILE A 9 16.31 28.98 13.58
C ILE A 9 17.70 28.39 13.77
N GLY A 10 18.39 28.78 14.85
CA GLY A 10 19.64 28.13 15.27
C GLY A 10 20.82 28.26 14.29
N GLY A 11 20.76 29.21 13.34
CA GLY A 11 21.86 29.57 12.44
C GLY A 11 22.07 28.64 11.23
N SER A 12 21.51 27.44 11.22
CA SER A 12 21.73 26.46 10.13
C SER A 12 20.46 25.81 9.57
N SER A 13 19.27 26.12 10.12
CA SER A 13 18.01 25.48 9.70
C SER A 13 16.89 26.50 9.51
N TYR A 14 15.99 26.21 8.56
CA TYR A 14 14.78 27.00 8.32
C TYR A 14 13.54 26.21 8.74
N MET A 15 12.53 26.93 9.24
CA MET A 15 11.21 26.41 9.57
C MET A 15 10.14 27.05 8.67
N VAL A 16 9.11 26.28 8.34
CA VAL A 16 7.90 26.75 7.66
C VAL A 16 6.68 26.27 8.42
N SER A 17 5.65 27.12 8.54
CA SER A 17 4.41 26.72 9.19
C SER A 17 3.56 25.83 8.26
N LEU A 18 3.10 24.71 8.81
CA LEU A 18 2.18 23.82 8.11
C LEU A 18 0.73 24.33 8.23
N PRO A 19 -0.13 24.10 7.22
CA PRO A 19 -1.54 24.46 7.32
C PRO A 19 -2.22 23.71 8.48
N LYS A 20 -2.90 24.45 9.37
CA LYS A 20 -3.55 23.88 10.56
C LYS A 20 -4.55 22.78 10.22
N GLU A 21 -5.32 22.96 9.15
CA GLU A 21 -6.31 21.95 8.72
C GLU A 21 -5.64 20.68 8.17
N TRP A 22 -4.47 20.79 7.53
CA TRP A 22 -3.70 19.63 7.09
C TRP A 22 -3.15 18.84 8.28
N VAL A 23 -2.61 19.53 9.29
CA VAL A 23 -2.13 18.92 10.54
C VAL A 23 -3.24 18.12 11.23
N LYS A 24 -4.44 18.72 11.38
CA LYS A 24 -5.61 18.03 11.94
C LYS A 24 -6.07 16.83 11.10
N ALA A 25 -6.14 16.99 9.78
CA ALA A 25 -6.59 15.94 8.87
C ALA A 25 -5.69 14.70 8.92
N ASN A 26 -4.40 14.89 9.24
CA ASN A 26 -3.43 13.81 9.41
C ASN A 26 -3.25 13.37 10.87
N ALA A 27 -4.12 13.83 11.78
CA ALA A 27 -4.07 13.53 13.21
C ALA A 27 -2.69 13.80 13.86
N LEU A 28 -1.98 14.81 13.36
CA LEU A 28 -0.66 15.19 13.85
C LEU A 28 -0.75 16.18 15.03
N GLY A 29 0.15 16.03 15.98
CA GLY A 29 0.35 16.87 17.15
C GLY A 29 1.76 17.44 17.27
N GLN A 30 1.99 18.20 18.34
CA GLN A 30 3.32 18.71 18.66
C GLN A 30 4.25 17.55 19.04
N GLY A 31 5.43 17.49 18.42
CA GLY A 31 6.41 16.44 18.67
C GLY A 31 6.30 15.25 17.71
N ASP A 32 5.24 15.18 16.90
CA ASP A 32 5.11 14.15 15.88
C ASP A 32 6.11 14.35 14.75
N GLU A 33 6.58 13.23 14.20
CA GLU A 33 7.57 13.22 13.13
C GLU A 33 6.90 13.27 11.74
N ILE A 34 7.50 14.04 10.84
CA ILE A 34 7.14 14.14 9.43
C ILE A 34 8.36 13.73 8.61
N VAL A 35 8.13 13.00 7.53
CA VAL A 35 9.18 12.67 6.57
C VAL A 35 9.29 13.81 5.56
N LEU A 36 10.53 14.24 5.33
CA LEU A 36 10.90 15.18 4.29
C LEU A 36 11.63 14.44 3.18
N GLU A 37 11.10 14.49 1.98
CA GLU A 37 11.71 13.95 0.78
C GLU A 37 12.09 15.10 -0.14
N VAL A 38 13.37 15.23 -0.45
CA VAL A 38 13.93 16.38 -1.18
C VAL A 38 14.31 15.93 -2.58
N GLU A 39 13.65 16.51 -3.57
CA GLU A 39 13.89 16.26 -4.99
C GLU A 39 14.16 17.60 -5.70
N ASP A 40 15.44 17.90 -5.98
CA ASP A 40 15.91 19.14 -6.61
C ASP A 40 15.36 20.43 -5.96
N LYS A 41 14.25 20.95 -6.50
CA LYS A 41 13.60 22.21 -6.10
C LYS A 41 12.32 21.99 -5.31
N VAL A 42 11.96 20.73 -5.03
CA VAL A 42 10.72 20.33 -4.40
C VAL A 42 11.03 19.61 -3.10
N ILE A 43 10.28 19.94 -2.05
CA ILE A 43 10.27 19.21 -0.79
C ILE A 43 8.86 18.64 -0.63
N THR A 44 8.76 17.33 -0.57
CA THR A 44 7.52 16.61 -0.28
C THR A 44 7.49 16.25 1.20
N LEU A 45 6.35 16.50 1.84
CA LEU A 45 6.13 16.29 3.27
C LEU A 45 4.98 15.30 3.47
N TYR A 46 5.17 14.31 4.32
CA TYR A 46 4.12 13.39 4.72
C TYR A 46 4.32 12.87 6.15
N PRO A 47 3.24 12.53 6.88
CA PRO A 47 3.34 11.91 8.21
C PRO A 47 4.27 10.68 8.17
N LYS A 48 5.08 10.43 9.21
CA LYS A 48 5.98 9.27 9.24
C LYS A 48 5.26 7.92 9.04
N GLY A 49 4.02 7.81 9.53
CA GLY A 49 3.14 6.65 9.30
C GLY A 49 2.40 6.62 7.96
N PHE A 50 2.61 7.60 7.07
CA PHE A 50 1.93 7.64 5.77
C PHE A 50 2.38 6.51 4.83
N LYS A 51 3.66 6.10 4.89
CA LYS A 51 4.13 4.93 4.14
C LYS A 51 3.58 3.61 4.68
N ASP A 52 3.24 3.53 5.97
CA ASP A 52 2.45 2.41 6.52
C ASP A 52 0.99 2.43 6.02
N GLY A 53 0.56 3.54 5.40
CA GLY A 53 -0.75 3.73 4.76
C GLY A 53 -0.82 3.19 3.33
N LEU A 54 0.31 2.89 2.68
CA LEU A 54 0.36 1.88 1.61
C LEU A 54 0.33 0.50 2.27
N ARG A 55 -0.71 0.22 3.06
CA ARG A 55 -0.96 -1.14 3.52
C ARG A 55 -1.21 -1.95 2.25
N ILE A 56 -0.22 -2.74 1.85
CA ILE A 56 -0.43 -3.86 0.94
C ILE A 56 -1.65 -4.60 1.50
N SER A 57 -2.76 -4.51 0.78
CA SER A 57 -3.98 -5.18 1.14
C SER A 57 -3.71 -6.67 0.97
N ARG A 58 -3.37 -7.33 2.07
CA ARG A 58 -2.95 -8.73 2.10
C ARG A 58 -4.07 -9.60 2.63
N VAL A 59 -4.43 -10.63 1.88
CA VAL A 59 -5.35 -11.67 2.33
C VAL A 59 -4.59 -12.98 2.47
N LYS A 60 -4.74 -13.62 3.64
CA LYS A 60 -4.26 -14.98 3.90
C LYS A 60 -5.41 -15.96 3.80
N ILE A 61 -5.23 -17.01 3.01
CA ILE A 61 -6.21 -18.06 2.81
C ILE A 61 -5.61 -19.37 3.30
N ASP A 62 -6.12 -19.84 4.44
CA ASP A 62 -5.80 -21.14 4.98
C ASP A 62 -6.80 -22.18 4.46
N ASN A 63 -6.34 -23.05 3.57
CA ASN A 63 -7.10 -24.08 2.87
C ASN A 63 -8.23 -23.53 1.97
N LEU A 64 -8.14 -23.83 0.68
CA LEU A 64 -9.16 -23.52 -0.31
C LEU A 64 -10.40 -24.37 -0.06
N LYS A 65 -11.57 -23.73 -0.15
CA LYS A 65 -12.85 -24.42 0.02
C LYS A 65 -13.13 -25.45 -1.08
N ARG A 66 -12.62 -25.20 -2.30
CA ARG A 66 -12.78 -26.05 -3.49
C ARG A 66 -11.59 -25.86 -4.43
N TYR A 67 -11.37 -26.85 -5.29
CA TYR A 67 -10.23 -26.92 -6.22
C TYR A 67 -10.66 -26.96 -7.70
N ASP A 68 -11.95 -26.81 -7.99
CA ASP A 68 -12.46 -26.73 -9.36
C ASP A 68 -12.15 -25.37 -9.99
N GLU A 69 -11.88 -25.35 -11.30
CA GLU A 69 -11.43 -24.16 -12.00
C GLU A 69 -12.45 -23.00 -11.91
N LYS A 70 -13.75 -23.33 -11.94
CA LYS A 70 -14.82 -22.33 -11.87
C LYS A 70 -14.80 -21.59 -10.53
N PHE A 71 -14.62 -22.32 -9.42
CA PHE A 71 -14.45 -21.72 -8.11
C PHE A 71 -13.17 -20.88 -8.04
N LEU A 72 -12.01 -21.46 -8.39
CA LEU A 72 -10.72 -20.77 -8.30
C LEU A 72 -10.70 -19.48 -9.10
N ARG A 73 -11.22 -19.51 -10.34
CA ARG A 73 -11.31 -18.33 -11.20
C ARG A 73 -12.14 -17.23 -10.57
N ARG A 74 -13.35 -17.56 -10.12
CA ARG A 74 -14.24 -16.57 -9.45
C ARG A 74 -13.64 -16.01 -8.18
N PHE A 75 -12.99 -16.86 -7.39
CA PHE A 75 -12.41 -16.48 -6.12
C PHE A 75 -11.22 -15.54 -6.29
N ILE A 76 -10.28 -15.86 -7.18
CA ILE A 76 -9.12 -14.99 -7.49
C ILE A 76 -9.58 -13.68 -8.10
N TYR A 77 -10.54 -13.71 -9.04
CA TYR A 77 -11.09 -12.49 -9.64
C TYR A 77 -11.80 -11.59 -8.61
N ALA A 78 -12.51 -12.17 -7.64
CA ALA A 78 -13.15 -11.39 -6.59
C ALA A 78 -12.11 -10.63 -5.74
N LEU A 79 -11.01 -11.29 -5.37
CA LEU A 79 -9.92 -10.66 -4.63
C LEU A 79 -9.23 -9.57 -5.46
N TYR A 80 -9.03 -9.81 -6.75
CA TYR A 80 -8.50 -8.81 -7.67
C TYR A 80 -9.39 -7.57 -7.78
N ILE A 81 -10.70 -7.76 -7.98
CA ILE A 81 -11.68 -6.66 -8.07
C ILE A 81 -11.78 -5.88 -6.75
N GLN A 82 -11.53 -6.54 -5.61
CA GLN A 82 -11.48 -5.90 -4.30
C GLN A 82 -10.21 -5.06 -4.06
N GLY A 83 -9.25 -5.05 -4.99
CA GLY A 83 -7.99 -4.32 -4.83
C GLY A 83 -7.08 -4.94 -3.77
N ILE A 84 -7.10 -6.27 -3.65
CA ILE A 84 -6.14 -6.98 -2.80
C ILE A 84 -4.80 -7.03 -3.54
N ASP A 85 -3.77 -6.46 -2.92
CA ASP A 85 -2.41 -6.36 -3.47
C ASP A 85 -1.65 -7.69 -3.35
N GLU A 86 -1.89 -8.46 -2.28
CA GLU A 86 -1.20 -9.72 -2.02
C GLU A 86 -2.13 -10.83 -1.53
N ILE A 87 -2.12 -11.96 -2.23
CA ILE A 87 -2.94 -13.13 -1.91
C ILE A 87 -2.01 -14.28 -1.51
N VAL A 88 -2.00 -14.63 -0.22
CA VAL A 88 -1.18 -15.73 0.30
C VAL A 88 -2.06 -16.96 0.52
N ILE A 89 -1.87 -18.00 -0.29
CA ILE A 89 -2.62 -19.25 -0.19
C ILE A 89 -1.76 -20.32 0.47
N THR A 90 -2.20 -20.81 1.62
CA THR A 90 -1.59 -21.96 2.32
C THR A 90 -2.58 -23.12 2.32
N ASP A 91 -2.28 -24.20 1.60
CA ASP A 91 -3.18 -25.35 1.50
C ASP A 91 -2.38 -26.65 1.43
N LYS A 92 -2.81 -27.67 2.19
CA LYS A 92 -2.17 -28.99 2.26
C LYS A 92 -2.21 -29.75 0.94
N ASN A 93 -3.15 -29.43 0.07
CA ASN A 93 -3.37 -30.06 -1.24
C ASN A 93 -2.68 -29.30 -2.39
N LEU A 94 -1.85 -28.28 -2.09
CA LEU A 94 -1.02 -27.62 -3.11
C LEU A 94 -0.13 -28.64 -3.81
N ASN A 95 -0.31 -28.73 -5.12
CA ASN A 95 0.45 -29.61 -6.00
C ASN A 95 0.65 -28.91 -7.36
N PRO A 96 1.58 -29.38 -8.21
CA PRO A 96 1.89 -28.74 -9.48
C PRO A 96 0.68 -28.54 -10.41
N ARG A 97 -0.32 -29.43 -10.37
CA ARG A 97 -1.54 -29.30 -11.19
C ARG A 97 -2.42 -28.16 -10.69
N LEU A 98 -2.56 -28.00 -9.37
CA LEU A 98 -3.32 -26.90 -8.77
C LEU A 98 -2.62 -25.57 -9.01
N ILE A 99 -1.29 -25.51 -8.86
CA ILE A 99 -0.49 -24.33 -9.15
C ILE A 99 -0.66 -23.93 -10.62
N ALA A 100 -0.53 -24.86 -11.56
CA ALA A 100 -0.72 -24.58 -12.99
C ALA A 100 -2.11 -24.01 -13.31
N LYS A 101 -3.18 -24.56 -12.69
CA LYS A 101 -4.54 -24.01 -12.85
C LYS A 101 -4.65 -22.57 -12.34
N ILE A 102 -4.07 -22.28 -11.18
CA ILE A 102 -4.04 -20.93 -10.62
C ILE A 102 -3.23 -19.99 -11.51
N SER A 103 -2.08 -20.43 -12.03
CA SER A 103 -1.26 -19.67 -12.96
C SER A 103 -2.00 -19.29 -14.25
N GLU A 104 -2.76 -20.21 -14.84
CA GLU A 104 -3.56 -19.92 -16.03
C GLU A 104 -4.66 -18.89 -15.76
N ILE A 105 -5.24 -18.87 -14.55
CA ILE A 105 -6.18 -17.83 -14.13
C ILE A 105 -5.46 -16.50 -13.97
N VAL A 106 -4.31 -16.48 -13.28
CA VAL A 106 -3.54 -15.26 -13.01
C VAL A 106 -3.03 -14.60 -14.29
N LYS A 107 -2.60 -15.36 -15.30
CA LYS A 107 -2.19 -14.83 -16.61
C LYS A 107 -3.25 -14.01 -17.34
N SER A 108 -4.52 -14.19 -17.00
CA SER A 108 -5.63 -13.40 -17.56
C SER A 108 -5.88 -12.07 -16.84
N LEU A 109 -5.15 -11.80 -15.75
CA LEU A 109 -5.28 -10.60 -14.93
C LEU A 109 -4.07 -9.68 -15.15
N ILE A 110 -4.33 -8.38 -15.30
CA ILE A 110 -3.28 -7.39 -15.57
C ILE A 110 -2.56 -7.08 -14.26
N GLY A 111 -1.23 -7.17 -14.28
CA GLY A 111 -0.36 -6.73 -13.18
C GLY A 111 -0.31 -7.68 -11.98
N ILE A 112 -0.79 -8.92 -12.12
CA ILE A 112 -0.63 -9.97 -11.10
C ILE A 112 0.45 -10.95 -11.52
N GLU A 113 1.31 -11.30 -10.57
CA GLU A 113 2.28 -12.39 -10.69
C GLU A 113 2.15 -13.40 -9.55
N ILE A 114 2.73 -14.58 -9.73
CA ILE A 114 2.84 -15.61 -8.70
C ILE A 114 4.31 -15.66 -8.30
N ILE A 115 4.57 -15.57 -6.98
CA ILE A 115 5.90 -15.64 -6.35
C ILE A 115 6.13 -17.03 -5.78
#